data_AF-A0A5S3XEV5-F1
#
_entry.id   AF-A0A5S3XEV5-F1
#
_cell.length_a   1.000
_cell.length_b   1.000
_cell.length_c   1.000
_cell.angle_alpha   90.00
_cell.angle_beta   90.00
_cell.angle_gamma   90.00
#
_symmetry.space_group_name_H-M   'P 1'
#
loop_
_entity.id
_entity.type
_entity.pdbx_description
1 polymer ?
#
loop_
_entity_poly.entity_id
_entity_poly.type
_entity_poly.pdbx_seq_one_letter_code
_entity_poly.pdbx_strand_id
1 'polypeptide(L)' 'MEAWLPPKGSGFTYKKEQVSQAGSLTTTSYTLYQGSSFLEQWVITVNSAKPSNLVAVMSYQGA' A
#
# COMPACT_ATOMS: atom_id res chain seq x y z
N MET A 1 4.92 9.76 3.15
CA MET A 1 4.33 8.94 2.07
C MET A 1 3.21 8.02 2.54
N GLU A 2 2.96 7.88 3.86
CA GLU A 2 1.99 6.91 4.41
C GLU A 2 0.97 7.55 5.35
N ALA A 3 0.77 8.86 5.26
CA ALA A 3 -0.19 9.60 6.11
C ALA A 3 -1.65 9.21 5.86
N TRP A 4 -1.93 8.47 4.78
CA TRP A 4 -3.24 7.92 4.43
C TRP A 4 -3.51 6.56 5.08
N LEU A 5 -2.52 5.95 5.76
CA LEU A 5 -2.76 4.69 6.47
C LEU A 5 -3.72 4.91 7.64
N PRO A 6 -4.57 3.90 7.96
CA PRO A 6 -5.55 4.05 9.03
C PRO A 6 -4.93 4.45 10.37
N PRO A 7 -5.48 5.46 11.05
CA PRO A 7 -4.97 5.87 12.36
C PRO A 7 -5.28 4.82 13.42
N LYS A 8 -4.45 4.78 14.48
CA LYS A 8 -4.67 3.89 15.61
C LYS A 8 -6.05 4.15 16.24
N GLY A 9 -6.78 3.09 16.57
CA GLY A 9 -8.10 3.19 17.19
C GLY A 9 -9.27 3.49 16.24
N SER A 10 -9.04 3.54 14.93
CA SER A 10 -10.10 3.77 13.92
C SER A 10 -10.99 2.54 13.64
N GLY A 11 -10.66 1.37 14.21
CA GLY A 11 -11.32 0.09 13.88
C GLY A 11 -10.81 -0.57 12.60
N PHE A 12 -9.96 0.13 11.83
CA PHE A 12 -9.29 -0.40 10.65
C PHE A 12 -7.86 -0.83 10.99
N THR A 13 -7.40 -1.89 10.34
CA THR A 13 -6.01 -2.35 10.40
C THR A 13 -5.47 -2.53 8.98
N TYR A 14 -4.16 -2.67 8.86
CA TYR A 14 -3.53 -2.93 7.56
C TYR A 14 -2.37 -3.90 7.68
N LYS A 15 -2.10 -4.61 6.59
CA LYS A 15 -0.90 -5.43 6.39
C LYS A 15 -0.07 -4.81 5.26
N LYS A 16 1.22 -4.61 5.50
CA LYS A 16 2.18 -4.07 4.53
C LYS A 16 3.15 -5.17 4.10
N GLU A 17 3.30 -5.39 2.80
CA GLU A 17 4.21 -6.41 2.27
C GLU A 17 5.00 -5.87 1.07
N GLN A 18 6.31 -6.06 1.07
CA GLN A 18 7.11 -5.79 -0.14
C GLN A 18 6.86 -6.91 -1.14
N VAL A 19 6.25 -6.57 -2.27
CA VAL A 19 5.89 -7.52 -3.35
C VAL A 19 7.08 -7.75 -4.27
N SER A 20 7.79 -6.69 -4.63
CA SER A 20 8.95 -6.78 -5.51
C SER A 20 9.90 -5.61 -5.33
N GLN A 21 11.15 -5.83 -5.74
CA GLN A 21 12.15 -4.77 -5.82
C GLN A 21 13.05 -5.03 -7.03
N ALA A 22 13.20 -4.03 -7.88
CA ALA A 22 14.04 -4.09 -9.07
C ALA A 22 14.74 -2.74 -9.27
N GLY A 23 16.05 -2.69 -9.01
CA GLY A 23 16.83 -1.46 -9.06
C GLY A 23 16.25 -0.40 -8.10
N SER A 24 15.86 0.75 -8.64
CA SER A 24 15.25 1.85 -7.88
C SER A 24 13.73 1.76 -7.76
N LEU A 25 13.10 0.69 -8.28
CA LEU A 25 11.67 0.45 -8.17
C LEU A 25 11.37 -0.48 -7.00
N THR A 26 10.51 -0.05 -6.09
CA THR A 26 9.99 -0.88 -5.00
C THR A 26 8.47 -0.95 -5.08
N THR A 27 7.93 -2.16 -5.13
CA THR A 27 6.48 -2.41 -5.13
C THR A 27 6.08 -2.91 -3.75
N THR A 28 5.14 -2.22 -3.12
CA THR A 28 4.58 -2.59 -1.81
C THR A 28 3.08 -2.77 -1.93
N SER A 29 2.53 -3.84 -1.35
CA SER A 29 1.11 -3.99 -1.16
C SER A 29 0.69 -3.57 0.24
N TYR A 30 -0.47 -2.94 0.33
CA TYR A 30 -1.14 -2.56 1.56
C TYR A 30 -2.53 -3.14 1.52
N THR A 31 -2.79 -4.14 2.35
CA THR A 31 -4.12 -4.72 2.49
C THR A 31 -4.80 -4.11 3.70
N LEU A 32 -5.96 -3.49 3.52
CA LEU A 32 -6.76 -2.92 4.59
C LEU A 32 -7.84 -3.90 5.05
N TYR A 33 -8.08 -3.87 6.35
CA TYR A 33 -9.08 -4.68 7.02
C TYR A 33 -9.92 -3.83 7.96
N GLN A 34 -11.16 -4.25 8.19
CA GLN A 34 -12.01 -3.77 9.29
C GLN A 34 -12.33 -4.98 10.18
N GLY A 35 -11.81 -5.00 11.40
CA GLY A 35 -11.77 -6.23 12.19
C GLY A 35 -11.00 -7.33 11.46
N SER A 36 -11.62 -8.49 11.24
CA SER A 36 -11.07 -9.61 10.46
C SER A 36 -11.48 -9.62 8.99
N SER A 37 -12.31 -8.67 8.56
CA SER A 37 -12.82 -8.61 7.18
C SER A 37 -11.86 -7.88 6.27
N PHE A 38 -11.54 -8.47 5.12
CA PHE A 38 -10.84 -7.80 4.03
C PHE A 38 -11.71 -6.67 3.49
N LEU A 39 -11.11 -5.50 3.22
CA LEU A 39 -11.78 -4.38 2.58
C LEU A 39 -11.23 -4.14 1.17
N GLU A 40 -9.94 -3.84 1.10
CA GLU A 40 -9.29 -3.43 -0.14
C GLU A 40 -7.80 -3.68 -0.08
N GLN A 41 -7.17 -3.76 -1.24
CA GLN A 41 -5.72 -3.83 -1.37
C GLN A 41 -5.22 -2.76 -2.33
N TRP A 42 -4.19 -2.04 -1.89
CA TRP A 42 -3.46 -1.07 -2.69
C TRP A 42 -2.10 -1.63 -3.03
N VAL A 43 -1.71 -1.61 -4.30
CA VAL A 43 -0.37 -1.96 -4.75
C VAL A 43 0.30 -0.71 -5.27
N ILE A 44 1.39 -0.33 -4.61
CA ILE A 44 2.08 0.94 -4.83
C ILE A 44 3.52 0.65 -5.28
N THR A 45 3.89 1.13 -6.46
CA THR A 45 5.28 1.08 -6.94
C THR A 45 5.91 2.46 -6.87
N VAL A 46 7.07 2.57 -6.25
CA VAL A 46 7.81 3.83 -6.05
C VAL A 46 9.16 3.75 -6.73
N ASN A 47 9.50 4.78 -7.53
CA ASN A 47 10.84 4.94 -8.10
C ASN A 47 11.68 5.94 -7.30
N SER A 48 12.60 5.43 -6.46
CA SER A 48 13.47 6.27 -5.62
C SER A 48 14.55 7.03 -6.39
N ALA A 49 14.80 6.70 -7.67
CA ALA A 49 15.78 7.41 -8.50
C ALA A 49 15.21 8.71 -9.12
N LYS A 50 13.93 9.03 -8.89
CA LYS A 50 13.31 10.27 -9.38
C LYS A 50 13.00 11.19 -8.20
N PRO A 51 13.29 12.50 -8.29
CA PRO A 51 13.15 13.44 -7.18
C PRO A 51 11.71 13.59 -6.67
N SER A 52 10.70 13.27 -7.49
CA SER A 52 9.28 13.30 -7.12
C SER A 52 8.73 11.92 -6.72
N ASN A 53 9.56 10.87 -6.63
CA ASN A 53 9.16 9.49 -6.39
C ASN A 53 7.96 9.09 -7.27
N LEU A 54 8.17 8.79 -8.56
CA LEU A 54 7.07 8.38 -9.45
C LEU A 54 6.29 7.22 -8.78
N VAL A 55 4.99 7.42 -8.57
CA VAL A 55 4.10 6.48 -7.89
C VAL A 55 3.07 5.94 -8.87
N ALA A 56 3.03 4.61 -9.03
CA ALA A 56 1.89 3.92 -9.64
C ALA A 56 1.06 3.29 -8.52
N VAL A 57 -0.25 3.54 -8.52
CA VAL A 57 -1.20 3.04 -7.52
C VAL A 57 -2.28 2.24 -8.21
N MET A 58 -2.48 0.99 -7.79
CA MET A 58 -3.59 0.14 -8.22
C MET A 58 -4.40 -0.28 -6.98
N SER A 59 -5.71 -0.04 -6.99
CA SER A 59 -6.62 -0.52 -5.93
C SER A 59 -7.44 -1.70 -6.44
N TYR A 60 -7.62 -2.70 -5.57
CA TYR A 60 -8.44 -3.86 -5.82
C TYR A 60 -9.41 -4.00 -4.65
N GLN A 61 -10.72 -3.95 -4.92
CA GLN A 61 -11.74 -4.46 -4.02
C GLN A 61 -11.97 -5.93 -4.37
N GLY A 62 -11.99 -6.79 -3.34
CA GLY A 62 -12.30 -8.21 -3.52
C GLY A 62 -13.73 -8.34 -4.07
N ALA A 63 -13.94 -9.34 -4.93
CA ALA A 63 -15.24 -9.64 -5.52
C ALA A 63 -16.28 -10.03 -4.46
#